data_AF-A0A7J9PYG2-F1
#
_entry.id   AF-A0A7J9PYG2-F1
#
_cell.length_a   1.000
_cell.length_b   1.000
_cell.length_c   1.000
_cell.angle_alpha   90.00
_cell.angle_beta   90.00
_cell.angle_gamma   90.00
#
_symmetry.space_group_name_H-M   'P 1'
#
loop_
_entity.id
_entity.type
_entity.pdbx_description
1 polymer ?
#
loop_
_entity_poly.entity_id
_entity_poly.type
_entity_poly.pdbx_seq_one_letter_code
_entity_poly.pdbx_strand_id
1 'polypeptide(L)'
;MNEIILIMIFALLGAFFGCATGLVPGMHVNTIALILLSLTPMLQFLPGIIICVIIVSTCIAHSFINLIPGTFLGAPDENALSVLPAHKMLLEGNGYQAVFLSAVGSFGAIVFGFIFVFPFRFIFGNPINLYALLKNSMVFILILISAFLIYSENRRMKYKK
;
A
#
# COMPACT_ATOMS: atom_id res chain seq x y z
N MET A 1 -2.22 -30.19 10.73
CA MET A 1 -0.79 -30.07 10.34
C MET A 1 -0.64 -29.59 8.90
N ASN A 2 -1.30 -30.24 7.93
CA ASN A 2 -1.13 -29.94 6.49
C ASN A 2 -1.54 -28.52 6.10
N GLU A 3 -2.61 -27.96 6.69
CA GLU A 3 -3.07 -26.61 6.32
C GLU A 3 -2.09 -25.50 6.75
N ILE A 4 -1.51 -25.59 7.94
CA ILE A 4 -0.53 -24.61 8.44
C ILE A 4 0.72 -24.63 7.55
N ILE A 5 1.18 -25.83 7.20
CA ILE A 5 2.32 -26.00 6.28
C ILE A 5 2.00 -25.34 4.94
N LEU A 6 0.80 -25.56 4.41
CA LEU A 6 0.39 -24.98 3.14
C LEU A 6 0.28 -23.45 3.20
N ILE A 7 -0.28 -22.90 4.29
CA ILE A 7 -0.28 -21.45 4.56
C ILE A 7 1.15 -20.90 4.56
N MET A 8 2.08 -21.58 5.23
CA MET A 8 3.47 -21.13 5.31
C MET A 8 4.17 -21.18 3.95
N ILE A 9 3.94 -22.23 3.15
CA ILE A 9 4.46 -22.34 1.78
C ILE A 9 3.94 -21.21 0.89
N PHE A 10 2.62 -20.97 0.89
CA PHE A 10 2.01 -19.93 0.07
C PHE A 10 2.36 -18.52 0.55
N ALA A 11 2.58 -18.32 1.85
CA ALA A 11 3.09 -17.07 2.39
C ALA A 11 4.53 -16.80 1.91
N LEU A 12 5.39 -17.81 1.91
CA LEU A 12 6.76 -17.69 1.37
C LEU A 12 6.76 -17.44 -0.14
N LEU A 13 5.91 -18.13 -0.89
CA LEU A 13 5.72 -17.90 -2.33
C LEU A 13 5.24 -16.48 -2.61
N GLY A 14 4.23 -16.00 -1.87
CA GLY A 14 3.75 -14.64 -2.01
C GLY A 14 4.84 -13.62 -1.66
N ALA A 15 5.58 -13.83 -0.57
CA ALA A 15 6.72 -12.98 -0.23
C ALA A 15 7.78 -12.95 -1.35
N PHE A 16 8.09 -14.09 -1.98
CA PHE A 16 8.98 -14.16 -3.13
C PHE A 16 8.48 -13.33 -4.32
N PHE A 17 7.21 -13.49 -4.71
CA PHE A 17 6.60 -12.67 -5.77
C PHE A 17 6.55 -11.19 -5.38
N GLY A 18 6.35 -10.87 -4.11
CA GLY A 18 6.36 -9.51 -3.60
C GLY A 18 7.72 -8.87 -3.75
N CYS A 19 8.79 -9.60 -3.43
CA CYS A 19 10.16 -9.14 -3.67
C CYS A 19 10.43 -8.92 -5.16
N ALA A 20 10.05 -9.86 -6.02
CA ALA A 20 10.25 -9.75 -7.46
C ALA A 20 9.50 -8.54 -8.06
N THR A 21 8.23 -8.39 -7.71
CA THR A 21 7.39 -7.27 -8.19
C THR A 21 7.80 -5.93 -7.59
N GLY A 22 8.31 -5.92 -6.36
CA GLY A 22 8.77 -4.71 -5.68
C GLY A 22 10.03 -4.12 -6.30
N LEU A 23 10.88 -4.93 -6.94
CA LEU A 23 12.04 -4.43 -7.67
C LEU A 23 11.68 -3.75 -9.00
N VAL A 24 10.46 -3.95 -9.50
CA VAL A 24 10.01 -3.32 -10.74
C VAL A 24 9.70 -1.84 -10.47
N PRO A 25 10.42 -0.89 -11.09
CA PRO A 25 10.19 0.53 -10.86
C PRO A 25 8.79 0.95 -11.34
N GLY A 26 8.17 1.87 -10.60
CA GLY A 26 6.86 2.44 -10.93
C GLY A 26 5.65 1.57 -10.56
N MET A 27 5.85 0.36 -10.04
CA MET A 27 4.74 -0.47 -9.56
C MET A 27 4.37 -0.13 -8.12
N HIS A 28 3.07 0.07 -7.88
CA HIS A 28 2.53 0.30 -6.54
C HIS A 28 1.77 -0.93 -6.05
N VAL A 29 1.73 -1.11 -4.72
CA VAL A 29 1.11 -2.29 -4.10
C VAL A 29 -0.36 -2.48 -4.49
N ASN A 30 -1.08 -1.38 -4.70
CA ASN A 30 -2.50 -1.39 -5.11
C ASN A 30 -2.69 -2.03 -6.49
N THR A 31 -1.77 -1.77 -7.43
CA THR A 31 -1.82 -2.34 -8.77
C THR A 31 -1.58 -3.85 -8.70
N ILE A 32 -0.62 -4.28 -7.89
CA ILE A 32 -0.34 -5.71 -7.66
C ILE A 32 -1.54 -6.41 -7.04
N ALA A 33 -2.14 -5.81 -6.01
CA ALA A 33 -3.32 -6.36 -5.35
C ALA A 33 -4.48 -6.53 -6.34
N LEU A 34 -4.71 -5.54 -7.21
CA LEU A 34 -5.76 -5.61 -8.23
C LEU A 34 -5.48 -6.71 -9.28
N ILE A 35 -4.23 -6.83 -9.75
CA ILE A 35 -3.81 -7.87 -10.69
C ILE A 35 -4.00 -9.27 -10.08
N LEU A 36 -3.57 -9.47 -8.84
CA LEU A 36 -3.74 -10.76 -8.17
C LEU A 36 -5.22 -11.05 -7.91
N LEU A 37 -6.01 -10.03 -7.55
CA LEU A 37 -7.45 -10.18 -7.33
C LEU A 37 -8.18 -10.55 -8.63
N SER A 38 -7.80 -9.97 -9.77
CA SER A 38 -8.42 -10.30 -11.07
C SER A 38 -8.08 -11.72 -11.55
N LEU A 39 -6.98 -12.30 -11.08
CA LEU A 39 -6.58 -13.68 -11.34
C LEU A 39 -7.27 -14.71 -10.43
N THR A 40 -7.96 -14.29 -9.37
CA THR A 40 -8.63 -15.20 -8.44
C THR A 40 -9.66 -16.16 -9.08
N PRO A 41 -10.40 -15.81 -10.16
CA PRO A 41 -11.29 -16.77 -10.82
C PRO A 41 -10.55 -17.99 -11.39
N MET A 42 -9.28 -17.85 -11.75
CA MET A 42 -8.45 -18.95 -12.25
C MET A 42 -7.93 -19.86 -11.12
N LEU A 43 -8.05 -19.42 -9.87
CA LEU A 43 -7.53 -20.09 -8.67
C LEU A 43 -8.63 -20.72 -7.81
N GLN A 44 -9.85 -20.88 -8.35
CA GLN A 44 -11.02 -21.40 -7.62
C GLN A 44 -10.82 -22.81 -7.02
N PHE A 45 -9.83 -23.57 -7.50
CA PHE A 45 -9.46 -24.87 -6.95
C PHE A 45 -8.72 -24.77 -5.60
N LEU A 46 -8.25 -23.58 -5.21
CA LEU A 46 -7.62 -23.34 -3.92
C LEU A 46 -8.64 -22.80 -2.89
N PRO A 47 -8.53 -23.21 -1.61
CA PRO A 47 -9.28 -22.58 -0.53
C PRO A 47 -9.04 -21.07 -0.47
N GLY A 48 -10.11 -20.29 -0.26
CA GLY A 48 -10.04 -18.83 -0.27
C GLY A 48 -9.02 -18.23 0.71
N ILE A 49 -8.79 -18.89 1.86
CA ILE A 49 -7.77 -18.45 2.83
C ILE A 49 -6.35 -18.46 2.24
N ILE A 50 -6.03 -19.42 1.37
CA ILE A 50 -4.71 -19.52 0.75
C ILE A 50 -4.52 -18.42 -0.29
N ILE A 51 -5.59 -18.11 -1.04
CA ILE A 51 -5.62 -16.98 -1.97
C ILE A 51 -5.40 -15.67 -1.21
N CYS A 52 -6.06 -15.49 -0.06
CA CYS A 52 -5.82 -14.32 0.79
C CYS A 52 -4.38 -14.27 1.29
N VAL A 53 -3.81 -15.39 1.74
CA VAL A 53 -2.44 -15.47 2.25
C VAL A 53 -1.42 -15.07 1.19
N ILE A 54 -1.53 -15.61 -0.04
CA ILE A 54 -0.59 -15.26 -1.11
C ILE A 54 -0.70 -13.78 -1.51
N ILE A 55 -1.92 -13.23 -1.58
CA ILE A 55 -2.12 -11.81 -1.90
C ILE A 55 -1.52 -10.91 -0.82
N VAL A 56 -1.86 -11.16 0.45
CA VAL A 56 -1.42 -10.33 1.57
C VAL A 56 0.10 -10.41 1.74
N SER A 57 0.69 -11.60 1.69
CA SER A 57 2.15 -11.77 1.78
C SER A 57 2.89 -11.10 0.61
N THR A 58 2.35 -11.19 -0.61
CA THR A 58 2.90 -10.48 -1.78
C THR A 58 2.87 -8.96 -1.57
N CYS A 59 1.74 -8.42 -1.11
CA CYS A 59 1.59 -6.99 -0.89
C CYS A 59 2.55 -6.47 0.21
N ILE A 60 2.68 -7.21 1.31
CA ILE A 60 3.60 -6.85 2.40
C ILE A 60 5.04 -6.84 1.88
N ALA A 61 5.51 -7.93 1.26
CA ALA A 61 6.89 -7.98 0.77
C ALA A 61 7.18 -6.92 -0.30
N HIS A 62 6.23 -6.70 -1.23
CA HIS A 62 6.33 -5.65 -2.24
C HIS A 62 6.51 -4.26 -1.62
N SER A 63 5.76 -3.94 -0.56
CA SER A 63 5.83 -2.65 0.15
C SER A 63 7.19 -2.36 0.79
N PHE A 64 7.98 -3.39 1.12
CA PHE A 64 9.34 -3.19 1.64
C PHE A 64 10.33 -3.00 0.50
N ILE A 65 10.18 -3.78 -0.56
CA ILE A 65 11.17 -3.81 -1.65
C ILE A 65 11.00 -2.65 -2.61
N ASN A 66 9.78 -2.18 -2.87
CA ASN A 66 9.50 -1.07 -3.78
C ASN A 66 10.09 0.28 -3.32
N LEU A 67 10.50 0.39 -2.05
CA LEU A 67 11.22 1.53 -1.51
C LEU A 67 12.57 1.74 -2.20
N ILE A 68 13.22 0.65 -2.63
CA ILE A 68 14.55 0.69 -3.26
C ILE A 68 14.48 1.33 -4.65
N PRO A 69 13.76 0.77 -5.65
CA PRO A 69 13.65 1.42 -6.95
C PRO A 69 12.89 2.74 -6.85
N GLY A 70 11.92 2.84 -5.93
CA GLY A 70 11.21 4.09 -5.66
C GLY A 70 12.14 5.21 -5.24
N THR A 71 13.15 4.94 -4.40
CA THR A 71 14.10 5.97 -3.96
C THR A 71 15.17 6.24 -5.01
N PHE A 72 15.83 5.18 -5.50
CA PHE A 72 17.05 5.29 -6.32
C PHE A 72 16.82 5.44 -7.83
N LEU A 73 15.76 4.84 -8.38
CA LEU A 73 15.45 4.89 -9.82
C LEU A 73 14.34 5.88 -10.15
N GLY A 74 13.49 6.21 -9.16
CA GLY A 74 12.40 7.18 -9.32
C GLY A 74 12.81 8.63 -9.08
N ALA A 75 14.06 8.91 -8.70
CA ALA A 75 14.49 10.25 -8.34
C ALA A 75 14.46 11.19 -9.55
N PRO A 76 13.67 12.27 -9.49
CA PRO A 76 13.66 13.26 -10.56
C PRO A 76 14.92 14.13 -10.50
N ASP A 77 15.30 14.72 -11.64
CA ASP A 77 16.44 15.63 -11.72
C ASP A 77 16.32 16.79 -10.72
N GLU A 78 17.45 17.39 -10.31
CA GLU A 78 17.54 18.45 -9.29
C GLU A 78 16.62 19.67 -9.54
N ASN A 79 16.16 19.86 -10.78
CA ASN A 79 15.28 20.94 -11.21
C ASN A 79 13.78 20.62 -11.10
N ALA A 80 13.39 19.50 -10.47
CA ALA A 80 12.00 19.12 -10.33
C ALA A 80 11.26 20.00 -9.31
N LEU A 81 10.11 20.55 -9.71
CA LEU A 81 9.23 21.41 -8.90
C LEU A 81 8.71 20.75 -7.61
N SER A 82 8.77 19.43 -7.52
CA SER A 82 8.39 18.67 -6.33
C SER A 82 9.30 17.46 -6.15
N VAL A 83 10.18 17.51 -5.15
CA VAL A 83 11.03 16.39 -4.75
C VAL A 83 10.41 15.74 -3.51
N LEU A 84 10.07 14.46 -3.58
CA LEU A 84 9.56 13.71 -2.42
C LEU A 84 10.64 13.62 -1.33
N PRO A 85 10.26 13.46 -0.04
CA PRO A 85 11.24 13.41 1.06
C PRO A 85 12.36 12.40 0.85
N ALA A 86 12.04 11.21 0.32
CA ALA A 86 13.03 10.18 0.01
C ALA A 86 14.03 10.60 -1.08
N HIS A 87 13.55 11.28 -2.13
CA HIS A 87 14.42 11.81 -3.19
C HIS A 87 15.27 12.97 -2.69
N LYS A 88 14.75 13.81 -1.80
CA LYS A 88 15.53 14.89 -1.18
C LYS A 88 16.71 14.32 -0.38
N MET A 89 16.46 13.30 0.43
CA MET A 89 17.51 12.59 1.16
C MET A 89 18.51 11.91 0.21
N LEU A 90 18.06 11.37 -0.93
CA LEU A 90 18.96 10.81 -1.94
C LEU A 90 19.90 11.88 -2.51
N LEU A 91 19.36 13.05 -2.91
CA LEU A 91 20.14 14.17 -3.44
C LEU A 91 21.15 14.72 -2.41
N GLU A 92 20.84 14.63 -1.12
CA GLU A 92 21.75 14.95 -0.01
C GLU A 92 22.79 13.84 0.26
N GLY A 93 22.83 12.77 -0.54
CA GLY A 93 23.75 11.63 -0.36
C GLY A 93 23.29 10.58 0.66
N ASN A 94 22.10 10.74 1.24
CA ASN A 94 21.53 9.92 2.31
C ASN A 94 20.48 8.90 1.81
N GLY A 95 20.57 8.44 0.56
CA GLY A 95 19.58 7.51 -0.03
C GLY A 95 19.37 6.22 0.76
N TYR A 96 20.44 5.65 1.33
CA TYR A 96 20.34 4.47 2.20
C TYR A 96 19.54 4.74 3.48
N GLN A 97 19.71 5.91 4.09
CA GLN A 97 18.95 6.29 5.29
C GLN A 97 17.48 6.49 4.95
N ALA A 98 17.16 7.04 3.77
CA ALA A 98 15.79 7.17 3.31
C ALA A 98 15.09 5.81 3.21
N VAL A 99 15.74 4.84 2.54
CA VAL A 99 15.21 3.47 2.43
C VAL A 99 15.08 2.82 3.80
N PHE A 100 16.07 2.98 4.69
CA PHE A 100 16.02 2.43 6.04
C PHE A 100 14.84 2.99 6.85
N LEU A 101 14.68 4.32 6.89
CA LEU A 101 13.57 4.96 7.59
C LEU A 101 12.21 4.54 7.03
N SER A 102 12.08 4.44 5.71
CA SER A 102 10.87 3.93 5.08
C SER A 102 10.60 2.46 5.43
N ALA A 103 11.63 1.61 5.47
CA ALA A 103 11.48 0.20 5.87
C ALA A 103 11.07 0.07 7.34
N VAL A 104 11.61 0.91 8.23
CA VAL A 104 11.17 1.00 9.63
C VAL A 104 9.71 1.45 9.71
N GLY A 105 9.29 2.41 8.87
CA GLY A 105 7.90 2.82 8.72
C GLY A 105 6.99 1.66 8.30
N SER A 106 7.40 0.88 7.30
CA SER A 106 6.66 -0.32 6.85
C SER A 106 6.57 -1.38 7.95
N PHE A 107 7.62 -1.58 8.74
CA PHE A 107 7.57 -2.46 9.91
C PHE A 107 6.61 -1.95 10.98
N GLY A 108 6.66 -0.65 11.28
CA GLY A 108 5.70 0.01 12.16
C GLY A 108 4.26 -0.20 11.70
N ALA A 109 4.01 -0.07 10.39
CA ALA A 109 2.69 -0.31 9.80
C ALA A 109 2.20 -1.75 10.02
N ILE A 110 3.09 -2.76 9.99
CA ILE A 110 2.73 -4.15 10.35
C ILE A 110 2.32 -4.23 11.82
N VAL A 111 3.16 -3.70 12.73
CA VAL A 111 2.89 -3.75 14.18
C VAL A 111 1.57 -3.08 14.52
N PHE A 112 1.37 -1.85 14.05
CA PHE A 112 0.11 -1.13 14.23
C PHE A 112 -1.05 -1.84 13.52
N GLY A 113 -0.83 -2.40 12.34
CA GLY A 113 -1.82 -3.17 11.60
C GLY A 113 -2.36 -4.35 12.40
N PHE A 114 -1.49 -5.12 13.07
CA PHE A 114 -1.93 -6.21 13.95
C PHE A 114 -2.74 -5.71 15.15
N ILE A 115 -2.34 -4.59 15.76
CA ILE A 115 -3.08 -3.99 16.88
C ILE A 115 -4.46 -3.50 16.42
N PHE A 116 -4.52 -2.85 15.26
CA PHE A 116 -5.75 -2.24 14.75
C PHE A 116 -6.68 -3.20 14.00
N VAL A 117 -6.21 -4.38 13.61
CA VAL A 117 -7.05 -5.40 12.94
C VAL A 117 -8.28 -5.75 13.77
N PHE A 118 -8.12 -5.96 15.08
CA PHE A 118 -9.21 -6.30 15.98
C PHE A 118 -10.25 -5.18 16.12
N PRO A 119 -9.90 -3.95 16.51
CA PRO A 119 -10.89 -2.88 16.62
C PRO A 119 -11.56 -2.58 15.26
N PHE A 120 -10.81 -2.61 14.15
CA PHE A 120 -11.40 -2.40 12.83
C PHE A 120 -12.38 -3.50 12.44
N ARG A 121 -12.15 -4.76 12.83
CA ARG A 121 -13.10 -5.85 12.59
C ARG A 121 -14.47 -5.61 13.25
N PHE A 122 -14.50 -5.01 14.44
CA PHE A 122 -15.74 -4.68 15.16
C PHE A 122 -16.40 -3.39 14.68
N ILE A 123 -15.61 -2.40 14.24
CA ILE A 123 -16.12 -1.13 13.72
C ILE A 123 -16.73 -1.32 12.32
N PHE A 124 -15.99 -1.95 11.41
CA PHE A 124 -16.43 -2.11 10.03
C PHE A 124 -17.35 -3.31 9.84
N GLY A 125 -17.21 -4.35 10.66
CA GLY A 125 -18.11 -5.50 10.68
C GLY A 125 -19.16 -5.44 11.78
N ASN A 126 -19.81 -6.57 12.05
CA ASN A 126 -20.78 -6.72 13.14
C ASN A 126 -20.08 -6.43 14.49
N PRO A 127 -20.66 -5.61 15.40
CA PRO A 127 -22.04 -5.10 15.43
C PRO A 127 -22.31 -3.75 14.77
N ILE A 128 -21.29 -2.92 14.54
CA ILE A 128 -21.50 -1.54 14.09
C ILE A 128 -21.84 -1.48 12.60
N ASN A 129 -21.34 -2.44 11.81
CA ASN A 129 -21.56 -2.56 10.36
C ASN A 129 -21.34 -1.25 9.59
N LEU A 130 -20.36 -0.45 10.04
CA LEU A 130 -20.07 0.87 9.47
C LEU A 130 -19.78 0.80 7.97
N TYR A 131 -19.17 -0.30 7.51
CA TYR A 131 -18.90 -0.53 6.10
C TYR A 131 -20.17 -0.50 5.24
N ALA A 132 -21.27 -1.11 5.69
CA ALA A 132 -22.53 -1.13 4.93
C ALA A 132 -23.13 0.28 4.81
N LEU A 133 -23.08 1.05 5.90
CA LEU A 133 -23.54 2.44 5.93
C LEU A 133 -22.70 3.33 5.01
N LEU A 134 -21.37 3.25 5.12
CA LEU A 134 -20.45 4.02 4.27
C LEU A 134 -20.58 3.64 2.80
N LYS A 135 -20.70 2.35 2.47
CA LYS A 135 -20.83 1.88 1.09
C LYS A 135 -22.05 2.48 0.39
N ASN A 136 -23.19 2.57 1.08
CA ASN A 136 -24.40 3.13 0.50
C ASN A 136 -24.30 4.65 0.26
N SER A 137 -23.53 5.36 1.10
CA SER A 137 -23.34 6.81 1.00
C SER A 137 -22.02 7.23 0.31
N MET A 138 -21.22 6.28 -0.17
CA MET A 138 -19.85 6.53 -0.63
C MET A 138 -19.77 7.55 -1.77
N VAL A 139 -20.73 7.50 -2.71
CA VAL A 139 -20.82 8.46 -3.83
C VAL A 139 -20.99 9.89 -3.31
N PHE A 140 -21.90 10.10 -2.36
CA PHE A 140 -22.14 11.41 -1.76
C PHE A 140 -20.94 11.91 -0.96
N ILE A 141 -20.28 11.01 -0.21
CA ILE A 141 -19.07 11.34 0.57
C ILE A 141 -17.95 11.81 -0.36
N LEU A 142 -17.70 11.08 -1.46
CA LEU A 142 -16.67 11.43 -2.44
C LEU A 142 -16.95 12.77 -3.12
N ILE A 143 -18.20 13.01 -3.53
CA ILE A 143 -18.61 14.31 -4.11
C ILE A 143 -18.36 15.45 -3.10
N LEU A 144 -18.76 15.27 -1.84
CA LEU A 144 -18.59 16.28 -0.79
C LEU A 144 -17.12 16.60 -0.52
N ILE A 145 -16.27 15.58 -0.35
CA ILE A 145 -14.82 15.77 -0.13
C ILE A 145 -14.18 16.44 -1.35
N SER A 146 -14.57 16.05 -2.56
CA SER A 146 -14.03 16.62 -3.79
C SER A 146 -14.44 18.10 -3.94
N ALA A 147 -15.71 18.43 -3.69
CA ALA A 147 -16.19 19.82 -3.69
C ALA A 147 -15.50 20.65 -2.61
N PHE A 148 -15.28 20.08 -1.42
CA PHE A 148 -14.54 20.73 -0.34
C PHE A 148 -13.09 21.01 -0.71
N LEU A 149 -12.38 20.03 -1.32
CA LEU A 149 -11.01 20.22 -1.81
C LEU A 149 -10.94 21.33 -2.86
N ILE A 150 -11.82 21.29 -3.87
CA ILE A 150 -11.89 22.32 -4.92
C ILE A 150 -12.15 23.70 -4.32
N TYR A 151 -13.05 23.80 -3.35
CA TYR A 151 -13.31 25.05 -2.65
C TYR A 151 -12.10 25.54 -1.83
N SER A 152 -11.39 24.62 -1.16
CA SER A 152 -10.22 24.92 -0.33
C SER A 152 -8.98 25.31 -1.15
N GLU A 153 -8.85 24.78 -2.37
CA GLU A 153 -7.72 25.04 -3.29
C GLU A 153 -7.55 26.54 -3.60
N ASN A 154 -8.64 27.32 -3.52
CA ASN A 154 -8.68 28.74 -3.92
C ASN A 154 -7.94 29.73 -2.99
N ARG A 155 -7.19 29.27 -1.99
CA ARG A 155 -6.58 30.14 -0.96
C ARG A 155 -5.05 30.31 -1.02
N ARG A 156 -4.32 29.68 -1.95
CA ARG A 156 -2.84 29.81 -1.99
C ARG A 156 -2.24 29.82 -3.39
N MET A 157 -2.38 30.92 -4.12
CA MET A 157 -1.37 31.34 -5.12
C MET A 157 -1.24 32.87 -5.14
N LYS A 158 -0.58 33.44 -4.13
CA LYS A 158 0.08 34.74 -4.29
C LYS A 158 1.42 34.49 -4.96
N TYR A 159 1.44 34.52 -6.30
CA TYR A 159 2.69 34.63 -7.05
C TYR A 159 3.30 35.99 -6.71
N LYS A 160 4.34 36.00 -5.86
CA LYS A 160 5.19 37.17 -5.70
C LYS A 160 6.00 37.26 -6.99
N LYS A 161 5.67 38.24 -7.84
CA LYS A 161 6.55 38.71 -8.91
C LYS A 161 7.82 39.30 -8.32
#